data_AF-A0A8J0R4U1-F1
#
_entry.id   AF-A0A8J0R4U1-F1
#
_cell.length_a   1.000
_cell.length_b   1.000
_cell.length_c   1.000
_cell.angle_alpha   90.00
_cell.angle_beta   90.00
_cell.angle_gamma   90.00
#
_symmetry.space_group_name_H-M   'P 1'
#
loop_
_entity.id
_entity.type
_entity.pdbx_description
1 polymer ?
#
loop_
_entity_poly.entity_id
_entity_poly.type
_entity_poly.pdbx_seq_one_letter_code
_entity_poly.pdbx_strand_id
1 'polypeptide(L)'
;MATKMLKSKLGSNSGDMEKLKKENETLKKTLEEMSKSKEKSDERRNKLLEDSKKGEVANNLNLLESQLKDALEKNQKWLVYDQQREEYVKGLMCRIYELEQQLGNANKTIQQQAKDTPSAAKQDDEKQKYYDKLLLAAKKDLDNEKKIASQLRAHLAAMKAERDEERQSYKEKKQKLRAELEVSKQETEEEKKRTKELTNQIQAMSMSLLKQHQQQNQIALLEQQKNTSDICNIVPSWTLHTDFEEKLTIRAQHSPPHRRSLLDESLLECPNCKAVYPASQHRELLAHIDYCTS
;
A
#
# COMPACT_ATOMS: atom_id res chain seq x y z
N MET A 1 -13.68 74.95 -2.37
CA MET A 1 -12.74 73.80 -2.45
C MET A 1 -13.42 72.47 -2.78
N ALA A 2 -14.62 72.18 -2.27
CA ALA A 2 -15.33 70.91 -2.52
C ALA A 2 -15.59 70.57 -4.01
N THR A 3 -15.92 71.56 -4.85
CA THR A 3 -16.20 71.37 -6.29
C THR A 3 -14.98 71.03 -7.14
N LYS A 4 -13.77 71.49 -6.77
CA LYS A 4 -12.51 71.12 -7.46
C LYS A 4 -12.08 69.69 -7.15
N MET A 5 -12.27 69.25 -5.90
CA MET A 5 -12.00 67.88 -5.44
C MET A 5 -12.97 66.85 -6.03
N LEU A 6 -14.24 67.22 -6.19
CA LEU A 6 -15.23 66.36 -6.87
C LEU A 6 -14.92 66.17 -8.35
N LYS A 7 -14.46 67.21 -9.05
CA LYS A 7 -14.14 67.15 -10.49
C LYS A 7 -12.89 66.32 -10.78
N SER A 8 -11.85 66.40 -9.95
CA SER A 8 -10.66 65.54 -10.08
C SER A 8 -10.97 64.07 -9.76
N LYS A 9 -11.82 63.82 -8.75
CA LYS A 9 -12.22 62.45 -8.38
C LYS A 9 -13.14 61.81 -9.42
N LEU A 10 -14.03 62.57 -10.05
CA LEU A 10 -14.83 62.12 -11.20
C LEU A 10 -13.99 61.84 -12.45
N GLY A 11 -12.97 62.66 -12.72
CA GLY A 11 -12.03 62.44 -13.82
C GLY A 11 -11.15 61.19 -13.64
N SER A 12 -10.64 60.96 -12.42
CA SER A 12 -9.89 59.73 -12.08
C SER A 12 -10.78 58.50 -12.17
N ASN A 13 -11.98 58.54 -11.57
CA ASN A 13 -12.94 57.44 -11.64
C ASN A 13 -13.37 57.13 -13.09
N SER A 14 -13.49 58.13 -13.96
CA SER A 14 -13.81 57.91 -15.37
C SER A 14 -12.67 57.24 -16.15
N GLY A 15 -11.42 57.57 -15.85
CA GLY A 15 -10.25 56.93 -16.45
C GLY A 15 -10.08 55.48 -15.99
N ASP A 16 -10.30 55.21 -14.70
CA ASP A 16 -10.25 53.87 -14.11
C ASP A 16 -11.37 52.99 -14.68
N MET A 17 -12.58 53.53 -14.85
CA MET A 17 -13.70 52.84 -15.50
C MET A 17 -13.41 52.46 -16.95
N GLU A 18 -12.77 53.34 -17.72
CA GLU A 18 -12.42 53.04 -19.11
C GLU A 18 -11.31 51.99 -19.23
N LYS A 19 -10.35 52.00 -18.28
CA LYS A 19 -9.32 50.96 -18.18
C LYS A 19 -9.90 49.60 -17.82
N LEU A 20 -10.81 49.55 -16.84
CA LEU A 20 -11.51 48.33 -16.44
C LEU A 20 -12.41 47.77 -17.55
N LYS A 21 -13.01 48.62 -18.39
CA LYS A 21 -13.75 48.17 -19.58
C LYS A 21 -12.83 47.49 -20.59
N LYS A 22 -11.69 48.10 -20.91
CA LYS A 22 -10.71 47.51 -21.82
C LYS A 22 -10.17 46.18 -21.28
N GLU A 23 -9.87 46.13 -19.98
CA GLU A 23 -9.42 44.90 -19.32
C GLU A 23 -10.50 43.81 -19.35
N ASN A 24 -11.77 44.13 -19.08
CA ASN A 24 -12.87 43.19 -19.22
C ASN A 24 -13.05 42.67 -20.65
N GLU A 25 -12.94 43.53 -21.66
CA GLU A 25 -13.00 43.11 -23.06
C GLU A 25 -11.84 42.16 -23.41
N THR A 26 -10.63 42.45 -22.93
CA THR A 26 -9.48 41.54 -23.12
C THR A 26 -9.68 40.20 -22.40
N LEU A 27 -10.17 40.20 -21.16
CA LEU A 27 -10.45 38.98 -20.41
C LEU A 27 -11.54 38.15 -21.06
N LYS A 28 -12.60 38.79 -21.56
CA LYS A 28 -13.69 38.13 -22.28
C LYS A 28 -13.18 37.45 -23.55
N LYS A 29 -12.32 38.13 -24.32
CA LYS A 29 -11.67 37.56 -25.51
C LYS A 29 -10.79 36.36 -25.16
N THR A 30 -9.95 36.47 -24.14
CA THR A 30 -9.09 35.38 -23.67
C THR A 30 -9.89 34.18 -23.17
N LEU A 31 -10.98 34.41 -22.43
CA LEU A 31 -11.89 33.35 -21.98
C LEU A 31 -12.57 32.62 -23.13
N GLU A 32 -12.94 33.35 -24.18
CA GLU A 32 -13.58 32.77 -25.35
C GLU A 32 -12.59 31.98 -26.21
N GLU A 33 -11.35 32.45 -26.35
CA GLU A 33 -10.26 31.71 -26.98
C GLU A 33 -9.89 30.44 -26.20
N MET A 34 -9.81 30.52 -24.87
CA MET A 34 -9.60 29.35 -24.01
C MET A 34 -10.76 28.35 -24.10
N SER A 35 -12.01 28.82 -24.18
CA SER A 35 -13.17 27.95 -24.33
C SER A 35 -13.13 27.21 -25.66
N LYS A 36 -12.88 27.91 -26.77
CA LYS A 36 -12.73 27.30 -28.11
C LYS A 36 -11.56 26.32 -28.18
N SER A 37 -10.45 26.63 -27.51
CA SER A 37 -9.29 25.72 -27.42
C SER A 37 -9.62 24.46 -26.62
N LYS A 38 -10.34 24.62 -25.50
CA LYS A 38 -10.77 23.51 -24.65
C LYS A 38 -11.75 22.59 -25.37
N GLU A 39 -12.75 23.14 -26.06
CA GLU A 39 -13.70 22.37 -26.87
C GLU A 39 -12.99 21.54 -27.94
N LYS A 40 -12.06 22.14 -28.70
CA LYS A 40 -11.25 21.42 -29.70
C LYS A 40 -10.37 20.34 -29.07
N SER A 41 -9.82 20.59 -27.90
CA SER A 41 -9.02 19.61 -27.15
C SER A 41 -9.88 18.44 -26.68
N ASP A 42 -11.07 18.72 -26.16
CA ASP A 42 -12.02 17.70 -25.69
C ASP A 42 -12.55 16.85 -26.86
N GLU A 43 -12.84 17.46 -28.01
CA GLU A 43 -13.27 16.73 -29.20
C GLU A 43 -12.16 15.83 -29.78
N ARG A 44 -10.91 16.32 -29.81
CA ARG A 44 -9.75 15.48 -30.17
C ARG A 44 -9.57 14.31 -29.22
N ARG A 45 -9.73 14.55 -27.91
CA ARG A 45 -9.62 13.50 -26.87
C ARG A 45 -10.72 12.44 -27.03
N ASN A 46 -11.96 12.87 -27.25
CA ASN A 46 -13.08 11.95 -27.47
C ASN A 46 -12.90 11.11 -28.74
N LYS A 47 -12.43 11.72 -29.84
CA LYS A 47 -12.15 10.99 -31.08
C LYS A 47 -11.07 9.91 -30.91
N LEU A 48 -9.98 10.23 -30.21
CA LEU A 48 -8.92 9.27 -29.91
C LEU A 48 -9.41 8.10 -29.04
N LEU A 49 -10.28 8.37 -28.07
CA LEU A 49 -10.88 7.33 -27.23
C LEU A 49 -11.78 6.39 -28.05
N GLU A 50 -12.59 6.93 -28.97
CA GLU A 50 -13.45 6.12 -29.84
C GLU A 50 -12.67 5.30 -30.87
N ASP A 51 -11.61 5.86 -31.46
CA ASP A 51 -10.74 5.14 -32.39
C ASP A 51 -9.97 4.02 -31.68
N SER A 52 -9.51 4.25 -30.44
CA SER A 52 -8.87 3.23 -29.60
C SER A 52 -9.83 2.09 -29.27
N LYS A 53 -11.07 2.39 -28.87
CA LYS A 53 -12.10 1.37 -28.58
C LYS A 53 -12.46 0.56 -29.82
N LYS A 54 -12.63 1.20 -30.98
CA LYS A 54 -12.92 0.50 -32.24
C LYS A 54 -11.79 -0.44 -32.64
N GLY A 55 -10.53 -0.01 -32.50
CA GLY A 55 -9.37 -0.86 -32.73
C GLY A 55 -9.33 -2.08 -31.80
N GLU A 56 -9.61 -1.88 -30.52
CA GLU A 56 -9.66 -2.96 -29.53
C GLU A 56 -10.79 -3.96 -29.82
N VAL A 57 -11.99 -3.48 -30.15
CA VAL A 57 -13.12 -4.33 -30.53
C VAL A 57 -12.84 -5.12 -31.80
N ALA A 58 -12.24 -4.50 -32.82
CA ALA A 58 -11.86 -5.17 -34.06
C ALA A 58 -10.79 -6.25 -33.83
N ASN A 59 -9.78 -5.96 -33.00
CA ASN A 59 -8.74 -6.94 -32.63
C ASN A 59 -9.34 -8.12 -31.86
N ASN A 60 -10.24 -7.86 -30.92
CA ASN A 60 -10.95 -8.90 -30.18
C ASN A 60 -11.83 -9.77 -31.08
N LEU A 61 -12.52 -9.16 -32.06
CA LEU A 61 -13.33 -9.88 -33.04
C LEU A 61 -12.47 -10.80 -33.92
N ASN A 62 -11.35 -10.28 -34.44
CA ASN A 62 -10.42 -11.06 -35.25
C ASN A 62 -9.81 -12.23 -34.45
N LEU A 63 -9.48 -12.01 -33.18
CA LEU A 63 -8.98 -13.05 -32.29
C LEU A 63 -10.04 -14.15 -32.07
N LEU A 64 -11.29 -13.77 -31.81
CA LEU A 64 -12.40 -14.70 -31.66
C LEU A 64 -12.67 -15.48 -32.94
N GLU A 65 -12.61 -14.83 -34.10
CA GLU A 65 -12.77 -15.50 -35.40
C GLU A 65 -11.65 -16.52 -35.64
N SER A 66 -10.40 -16.17 -35.31
CA SER A 66 -9.26 -17.09 -35.40
C SER A 66 -9.41 -18.28 -34.47
N GLN A 67 -9.86 -18.06 -33.23
CA GLN A 67 -10.11 -19.13 -32.26
C GLN A 67 -11.25 -20.05 -32.71
N LEU A 68 -12.31 -19.50 -33.30
CA LEU A 68 -13.41 -20.29 -33.84
C LEU A 68 -12.95 -21.16 -35.01
N LYS A 69 -12.13 -20.62 -35.93
CA LYS A 69 -11.56 -21.39 -37.03
C LYS A 69 -10.68 -22.55 -36.52
N ASP A 70 -9.80 -22.28 -35.57
CA ASP A 70 -8.97 -23.32 -34.94
C ASP A 70 -9.82 -24.39 -34.21
N ALA A 71 -10.87 -23.97 -33.50
CA ALA A 71 -11.79 -24.89 -32.84
C ALA A 71 -12.55 -25.79 -33.84
N LEU A 72 -13.00 -25.23 -34.97
CA LEU A 72 -13.65 -25.99 -36.04
C LEU A 72 -12.69 -26.96 -36.73
N GLU A 73 -11.46 -26.53 -37.01
CA GLU A 73 -10.44 -27.42 -37.59
C GLU A 73 -10.09 -28.57 -36.65
N LYS A 74 -9.94 -28.28 -35.35
CA LYS A 74 -9.74 -29.32 -34.33
C LYS A 74 -10.93 -30.26 -34.25
N ASN A 75 -12.16 -29.75 -34.30
CA ASN A 75 -13.36 -30.57 -34.29
C ASN A 75 -13.38 -31.54 -35.50
N GLN A 76 -13.02 -31.06 -36.69
CA GLN A 76 -12.91 -31.92 -37.88
C GLN A 76 -11.83 -33.00 -37.71
N LYS A 77 -10.67 -32.66 -37.14
CA LYS A 77 -9.61 -33.62 -36.84
C LYS A 77 -10.06 -34.68 -35.83
N TRP A 78 -10.80 -34.28 -34.80
CA TRP A 78 -11.38 -35.19 -33.82
C TRP A 78 -12.36 -36.17 -34.44
N LEU A 79 -13.20 -35.70 -35.38
CA LEU A 79 -14.14 -36.56 -36.08
C LEU A 79 -13.41 -37.65 -36.90
N VAL A 80 -12.36 -37.28 -37.64
CA VAL A 80 -11.54 -38.25 -38.39
C VAL A 80 -10.82 -39.22 -37.45
N TYR A 81 -10.27 -38.71 -36.34
CA TYR A 81 -9.63 -39.55 -35.33
C TYR A 81 -10.60 -40.56 -34.72
N ASP A 82 -11.82 -40.14 -34.40
CA ASP A 82 -12.84 -41.02 -33.83
C ASP A 82 -13.24 -42.11 -34.81
N GLN A 83 -13.45 -41.78 -36.08
CA GLN A 83 -13.71 -42.77 -37.13
C GLN A 83 -12.57 -43.79 -37.26
N GLN A 84 -11.31 -43.35 -37.26
CA GLN A 84 -10.16 -44.26 -37.32
C GLN A 84 -10.07 -45.15 -36.06
N ARG A 85 -10.35 -44.57 -34.90
CA ARG A 85 -10.39 -45.30 -33.62
C ARG A 85 -11.48 -46.36 -33.64
N GLU A 86 -12.66 -46.07 -34.17
CA GLU A 86 -13.74 -47.05 -34.30
C GLU A 86 -13.34 -48.22 -35.20
N GLU A 87 -12.76 -47.95 -36.38
CA GLU A 87 -12.29 -49.00 -37.28
C GLU A 87 -11.17 -49.84 -36.66
N TYR A 88 -10.27 -49.22 -35.92
CA TYR A 88 -9.24 -49.94 -35.17
C TYR A 88 -9.84 -50.88 -34.11
N VAL A 89 -10.81 -50.40 -33.32
CA VAL A 89 -11.49 -51.21 -32.30
C VAL A 89 -12.26 -52.37 -32.95
N LYS A 90 -12.96 -52.13 -34.06
CA LYS A 90 -13.62 -53.19 -34.82
C LYS A 90 -12.61 -54.26 -35.27
N GLY A 91 -11.46 -53.84 -35.80
CA GLY A 91 -10.38 -54.76 -36.18
C GLY A 91 -9.84 -55.59 -35.02
N LEU A 92 -9.64 -54.98 -33.84
CA LEU A 92 -9.26 -55.69 -32.63
C LEU A 92 -10.32 -56.72 -32.20
N MET A 93 -11.60 -56.36 -32.25
CA MET A 93 -12.69 -57.30 -31.92
C MET A 93 -12.73 -58.49 -32.87
N CYS A 94 -12.56 -58.27 -34.19
CA CYS A 94 -12.45 -59.36 -35.15
C CYS A 94 -11.26 -60.28 -34.84
N ARG A 95 -10.10 -59.69 -34.52
CA ARG A 95 -8.90 -60.47 -34.19
C ARG A 95 -9.05 -61.29 -32.90
N ILE A 96 -9.68 -60.71 -31.87
CA ILE A 96 -9.98 -61.42 -30.63
C ILE A 96 -10.89 -62.61 -30.93
N TYR A 97 -11.96 -62.39 -31.70
CA TYR A 97 -12.89 -63.46 -32.07
C TYR A 97 -12.20 -64.60 -32.85
N GLU A 98 -11.33 -64.28 -33.81
CA GLU A 98 -10.54 -65.29 -34.54
C GLU A 98 -9.67 -66.11 -33.60
N LEU A 99 -8.99 -65.46 -32.65
CA LEU A 99 -8.12 -66.12 -31.68
C LEU A 99 -8.91 -67.02 -30.73
N GLU A 100 -10.07 -66.56 -30.27
CA GLU A 100 -10.99 -67.36 -29.44
C GLU A 100 -11.43 -68.64 -30.16
N GLN A 101 -11.75 -68.54 -31.46
CA GLN A 101 -12.12 -69.71 -32.26
C GLN A 101 -10.95 -70.68 -32.46
N GLN A 102 -9.75 -70.15 -32.75
CA GLN A 102 -8.53 -70.97 -32.87
C GLN A 102 -8.24 -71.72 -31.57
N LEU A 103 -8.37 -71.05 -30.43
CA LEU A 103 -8.13 -71.62 -29.11
C LEU A 103 -9.18 -72.69 -28.76
N GLY A 104 -10.46 -72.44 -29.08
CA GLY A 104 -11.53 -73.42 -28.94
C GLY A 104 -11.31 -74.68 -29.77
N ASN A 105 -10.81 -74.53 -31.01
CA ASN A 105 -10.51 -75.66 -31.88
C ASN A 105 -9.28 -76.45 -31.41
N ALA A 106 -8.20 -75.76 -31.02
CA ALA A 106 -7.00 -76.40 -30.47
C ALA A 106 -7.32 -77.21 -29.21
N ASN A 107 -8.15 -76.67 -28.31
CA ASN A 107 -8.58 -77.38 -27.11
C ASN A 107 -9.36 -78.66 -27.42
N LYS A 108 -10.24 -78.65 -28.43
CA LYS A 108 -10.95 -79.86 -28.88
C LYS A 108 -9.99 -80.93 -29.40
N THR A 109 -8.99 -80.53 -30.19
CA THR A 109 -7.96 -81.44 -30.71
C THR A 109 -7.13 -82.07 -29.59
N ILE A 110 -6.74 -81.28 -28.58
CA ILE A 110 -5.99 -81.77 -27.42
C ILE A 110 -6.83 -82.75 -26.58
N GLN A 111 -8.11 -82.45 -26.36
CA GLN A 111 -9.02 -83.36 -25.66
C GLN A 111 -9.21 -84.70 -26.38
N GLN A 112 -9.23 -84.69 -27.71
CA GLN A 112 -9.31 -85.91 -28.51
C GLN A 112 -8.02 -86.73 -28.45
N GLN A 113 -6.85 -86.09 -28.43
CA GLN A 113 -5.56 -86.77 -28.29
C GLN A 113 -5.29 -87.30 -26.87
N ALA A 114 -5.81 -86.63 -25.83
CA ALA A 114 -5.66 -87.05 -24.44
C ALA A 114 -6.43 -88.35 -24.09
N LYS A 115 -7.37 -88.78 -24.95
CA LYS A 115 -8.16 -90.00 -24.75
C LYS A 115 -7.36 -91.29 -25.00
N ASP A 116 -6.19 -91.20 -25.66
CA ASP A 116 -5.41 -92.36 -26.12
C ASP A 116 -4.10 -92.61 -25.35
N THR A 117 -3.75 -91.81 -24.33
CA THR A 117 -2.45 -91.97 -23.60
C THR A 117 -2.54 -91.71 -22.09
N PRO A 118 -2.66 -92.74 -21.23
CA PRO A 118 -2.80 -92.57 -19.77
C PRO A 118 -1.48 -92.27 -19.03
N SER A 119 -0.33 -92.39 -19.68
CA SER A 119 0.99 -92.38 -19.00
C SER A 119 1.60 -90.97 -18.82
N ALA A 120 1.06 -89.93 -19.45
CA ALA A 120 1.60 -88.56 -19.41
C ALA A 120 1.11 -87.74 -18.19
N ALA A 121 0.03 -88.16 -17.53
CA ALA A 121 -0.67 -87.37 -16.51
C ALA A 121 0.16 -87.05 -15.25
N LYS A 122 1.11 -87.91 -14.87
CA LYS A 122 1.95 -87.67 -13.67
C LYS A 122 3.04 -86.63 -13.89
N GLN A 123 3.58 -86.54 -15.12
CA GLN A 123 4.65 -85.58 -15.45
C GLN A 123 4.10 -84.17 -15.69
N ASP A 124 2.84 -84.07 -16.13
CA ASP A 124 2.12 -82.79 -16.24
C ASP A 124 1.71 -82.22 -14.88
N ASP A 125 1.33 -83.06 -13.91
CA ASP A 125 0.89 -82.61 -12.58
C ASP A 125 2.04 -81.97 -11.76
N GLU A 126 3.27 -82.46 -11.91
CA GLU A 126 4.46 -81.85 -11.27
C GLU A 126 4.85 -80.51 -11.92
N LYS A 127 4.78 -80.42 -13.25
CA LYS A 127 5.01 -79.17 -13.98
C LYS A 127 3.95 -78.12 -13.61
N GLN A 128 2.70 -78.53 -13.49
CA GLN A 128 1.61 -77.65 -13.08
C GLN A 128 1.87 -77.05 -11.69
N LYS A 129 2.25 -77.87 -10.71
CA LYS A 129 2.60 -77.41 -9.35
C LYS A 129 3.77 -76.42 -9.34
N TYR A 130 4.77 -76.63 -10.20
CA TYR A 130 5.89 -75.69 -10.35
C TYR A 130 5.42 -74.33 -10.88
N TYR A 131 4.61 -74.31 -11.93
CA TYR A 131 4.08 -73.06 -12.49
C TYR A 131 3.14 -72.34 -11.52
N ASP A 132 2.29 -73.08 -10.80
CA ASP A 132 1.40 -72.51 -9.78
C ASP A 132 2.20 -71.83 -8.66
N LYS A 133 3.29 -72.46 -8.21
CA LYS A 133 4.20 -71.87 -7.21
C LYS A 133 4.86 -70.60 -7.72
N LEU A 134 5.31 -70.59 -8.98
CA LEU A 134 5.92 -69.41 -9.61
C LEU A 134 4.89 -68.27 -9.76
N LEU A 135 3.67 -68.58 -10.19
CA LEU A 135 2.55 -67.62 -10.29
C LEU A 135 2.19 -67.03 -8.93
N LEU A 136 2.15 -67.86 -7.88
CA LEU A 136 1.87 -67.40 -6.52
C LEU A 136 2.96 -66.44 -6.03
N ALA A 137 4.23 -66.75 -6.28
CA ALA A 137 5.36 -65.87 -5.95
C ALA A 137 5.25 -64.53 -6.69
N ALA A 138 5.04 -64.55 -8.01
CA ALA A 138 4.88 -63.36 -8.82
C ALA A 138 3.68 -62.49 -8.39
N LYS A 139 2.56 -63.11 -8.01
CA LYS A 139 1.40 -62.39 -7.45
C LYS A 139 1.73 -61.69 -6.14
N LYS A 140 2.42 -62.39 -5.23
CA LYS A 140 2.85 -61.83 -3.94
C LYS A 140 3.80 -60.64 -4.15
N ASP A 141 4.75 -60.77 -5.07
CA ASP A 141 5.69 -59.69 -5.39
C ASP A 141 4.98 -58.49 -6.00
N LEU A 142 4.04 -58.72 -6.92
CA LEU A 142 3.21 -57.65 -7.49
C LEU A 142 2.39 -56.91 -6.42
N ASP A 143 1.81 -57.63 -5.46
CA ASP A 143 1.05 -57.00 -4.37
C ASP A 143 1.95 -56.21 -3.41
N ASN A 144 3.17 -56.69 -3.16
CA ASN A 144 4.19 -55.94 -2.41
C ASN A 144 4.58 -54.65 -3.15
N GLU A 145 4.86 -54.73 -4.44
CA GLU A 145 5.18 -53.56 -5.28
C GLU A 145 4.02 -52.56 -5.32
N LYS A 146 2.78 -53.03 -5.45
CA LYS A 146 1.59 -52.15 -5.36
C LYS A 146 1.50 -51.45 -4.00
N LYS A 147 1.79 -52.15 -2.91
CA LYS A 147 1.80 -51.58 -1.56
C LYS A 147 2.89 -50.52 -1.42
N ILE A 148 4.11 -50.80 -1.88
CA ILE A 148 5.23 -49.85 -1.89
C ILE A 148 4.87 -48.62 -2.73
N ALA A 149 4.34 -48.81 -3.94
CA ALA A 149 3.92 -47.72 -4.81
C ALA A 149 2.81 -46.87 -4.18
N SER A 150 1.87 -47.47 -3.47
CA SER A 150 0.84 -46.74 -2.72
C SER A 150 1.44 -45.90 -1.59
N GLN A 151 2.36 -46.47 -0.81
CA GLN A 151 3.06 -45.76 0.27
C GLN A 151 3.89 -44.59 -0.26
N LEU A 152 4.64 -44.78 -1.35
CA LEU A 152 5.41 -43.72 -1.99
C LEU A 152 4.51 -42.60 -2.53
N ARG A 153 3.37 -42.94 -3.13
CA ARG A 153 2.38 -41.94 -3.58
C ARG A 153 1.83 -41.13 -2.41
N ALA A 154 1.51 -41.77 -1.28
CA ALA A 154 1.05 -41.07 -0.08
C ALA A 154 2.12 -40.14 0.49
N HIS A 155 3.37 -40.57 0.57
CA HIS A 155 4.49 -39.71 0.99
C HIS A 155 4.66 -38.52 0.04
N LEU A 156 4.65 -38.73 -1.28
CA LEU A 156 4.74 -37.64 -2.25
C LEU A 156 3.57 -36.66 -2.13
N ALA A 157 2.36 -37.14 -1.86
CA ALA A 157 1.20 -36.28 -1.64
C ALA A 157 1.35 -35.45 -0.36
N ALA A 158 1.80 -36.05 0.74
CA ALA A 158 2.04 -35.36 2.00
C ALA A 158 3.11 -34.26 1.85
N MET A 159 4.27 -34.58 1.25
CA MET A 159 5.35 -33.60 1.03
C MET A 159 4.90 -32.45 0.11
N LYS A 160 4.04 -32.73 -0.89
CA LYS A 160 3.46 -31.68 -1.74
C LYS A 160 2.51 -30.77 -0.96
N ALA A 161 1.66 -31.34 -0.11
CA ALA A 161 0.73 -30.58 0.73
C ALA A 161 1.48 -29.66 1.70
N GLU A 162 2.51 -30.18 2.39
CA GLU A 162 3.34 -29.39 3.32
C GLU A 162 4.02 -28.20 2.62
N ARG A 163 4.60 -28.43 1.43
CA ARG A 163 5.16 -27.35 0.61
C ARG A 163 4.12 -26.32 0.19
N ASP A 164 2.91 -26.75 -0.14
CA ASP A 164 1.83 -25.84 -0.55
C ASP A 164 1.30 -25.00 0.62
N GLU A 165 1.21 -25.59 1.82
CA GLU A 165 0.93 -24.88 3.08
C GLU A 165 2.02 -23.86 3.42
N GLU A 166 3.30 -24.24 3.34
CA GLU A 166 4.42 -23.32 3.56
C GLU A 166 4.41 -22.16 2.56
N ARG A 167 4.16 -22.45 1.28
CA ARG A 167 4.02 -21.43 0.23
C ARG A 167 2.86 -20.48 0.54
N GLN A 168 1.75 -20.99 1.06
CA GLN A 168 0.59 -20.17 1.41
C GLN A 168 0.87 -19.30 2.64
N SER A 169 1.45 -19.86 3.70
CA SER A 169 1.91 -19.14 4.88
C SER A 169 2.91 -18.03 4.53
N TYR A 170 3.85 -18.30 3.62
CA TYR A 170 4.79 -17.28 3.14
C TYR A 170 4.08 -16.14 2.41
N LYS A 171 3.08 -16.43 1.56
CA LYS A 171 2.30 -15.40 0.87
C LYS A 171 1.53 -14.52 1.86
N GLU A 172 0.90 -15.12 2.86
CA GLU A 172 0.15 -14.40 3.89
C GLU A 172 1.08 -13.50 4.72
N LYS A 173 2.22 -14.04 5.18
CA LYS A 173 3.24 -13.26 5.89
C LYS A 173 3.75 -12.09 5.04
N LYS A 174 4.02 -12.33 3.76
CA LYS A 174 4.46 -11.29 2.81
C LYS A 174 3.39 -10.21 2.61
N GLN A 175 2.11 -10.57 2.54
CA GLN A 175 1.01 -9.62 2.43
C GLN A 175 0.88 -8.79 3.71
N LYS A 176 0.96 -9.42 4.87
CA LYS A 176 0.93 -8.74 6.17
C LYS A 176 2.06 -7.71 6.30
N LEU A 177 3.30 -8.10 5.98
CA LEU A 177 4.44 -7.18 6.00
C LEU A 177 4.28 -6.01 5.01
N ARG A 178 3.66 -6.24 3.85
CA ARG A 178 3.37 -5.16 2.90
C ARG A 178 2.34 -4.18 3.45
N ALA A 179 1.29 -4.68 4.11
CA ALA A 179 0.28 -3.84 4.75
C ALA A 179 0.88 -3.00 5.89
N GLU A 180 1.69 -3.62 6.76
CA GLU A 180 2.41 -2.93 7.85
C GLU A 180 3.35 -1.83 7.30
N LEU A 181 4.08 -2.12 6.22
CA LEU A 181 4.93 -1.13 5.57
C LEU A 181 4.13 0.05 5.02
N GLU A 182 2.95 -0.20 4.45
CA GLU A 182 2.09 0.85 3.91
C GLU A 182 1.51 1.75 5.01
N VAL A 183 1.07 1.14 6.12
CA VAL A 183 0.61 1.88 7.30
C VAL A 183 1.74 2.76 7.85
N SER A 184 2.94 2.20 8.05
CA SER A 184 4.09 2.96 8.53
C SER A 184 4.45 4.13 7.61
N LYS A 185 4.42 3.91 6.28
CA LYS A 185 4.63 5.00 5.32
C LYS A 185 3.58 6.10 5.48
N GLN A 186 2.30 5.74 5.58
CA GLN A 186 1.23 6.71 5.76
C GLN A 186 1.42 7.54 7.03
N GLU A 187 1.73 6.89 8.16
CA GLU A 187 2.01 7.57 9.42
C GLU A 187 3.19 8.56 9.30
N THR A 188 4.28 8.16 8.62
CA THR A 188 5.41 9.08 8.41
C THR A 188 5.05 10.27 7.52
N GLU A 189 4.18 10.09 6.52
CA GLU A 189 3.72 11.19 5.67
C GLU A 189 2.76 12.12 6.40
N GLU A 190 1.90 11.58 7.26
CA GLU A 190 1.04 12.38 8.15
C GLU A 190 1.88 13.19 9.14
N GLU A 191 2.89 12.59 9.75
CA GLU A 191 3.78 13.29 10.69
C GLU A 191 4.61 14.38 9.99
N LYS A 192 5.08 14.14 8.76
CA LYS A 192 5.70 15.18 7.92
C LYS A 192 4.74 16.34 7.65
N LYS A 193 3.46 16.06 7.38
CA LYS A 193 2.45 17.11 7.19
C LYS A 193 2.23 17.91 8.47
N ARG A 194 2.09 17.25 9.61
CA ARG A 194 1.96 17.91 10.93
C ARG A 194 3.18 18.78 11.25
N THR A 195 4.38 18.27 10.98
CA THR A 195 5.64 19.00 11.19
C THR A 195 5.69 20.26 10.31
N LYS A 196 5.34 20.14 9.03
CA LYS A 196 5.27 21.30 8.11
C LYS A 196 4.26 22.34 8.60
N GLU A 197 3.08 21.90 9.02
CA GLU A 197 2.04 22.77 9.54
C GLU A 197 2.51 23.53 10.79
N LEU A 198 3.10 22.82 11.76
CA LEU A 198 3.65 23.45 12.96
C LEU A 198 4.79 24.42 12.63
N THR A 199 5.66 24.06 11.69
CA THR A 199 6.74 24.95 11.22
C THR A 199 6.18 26.23 10.62
N ASN A 200 5.12 26.14 9.80
CA ASN A 200 4.44 27.31 9.24
C ASN A 200 3.83 28.21 10.33
N GLN A 201 3.21 27.61 11.36
CA GLN A 201 2.66 28.36 12.49
C GLN A 201 3.74 29.08 13.28
N ILE A 202 4.85 28.40 13.60
CA ILE A 202 6.00 29.01 14.27
C ILE A 202 6.56 30.17 13.45
N GLN A 203 6.72 29.99 12.14
CA GLN A 203 7.20 31.04 11.24
C GLN A 203 6.25 32.25 11.23
N ALA A 204 4.93 32.04 11.17
CA ALA A 204 3.95 33.11 11.21
C ALA A 204 3.97 33.89 12.55
N MET A 205 4.10 33.19 13.68
CA MET A 205 4.27 33.80 14.99
C MET A 205 5.56 34.61 15.08
N SER A 206 6.69 34.07 14.60
CA SER A 206 7.99 34.74 14.57
C SER A 206 7.92 36.06 13.77
N MET A 207 7.31 36.02 12.59
CA MET A 207 7.09 37.21 11.76
C MET A 207 6.21 38.26 12.46
N SER A 208 5.16 37.82 13.16
CA SER A 208 4.26 38.70 13.90
C SER A 208 4.98 39.36 15.09
N LEU A 209 5.78 38.61 15.84
CA LEU A 209 6.61 39.12 16.93
C LEU A 209 7.64 40.13 16.44
N LEU A 210 8.29 39.85 15.30
CA LEU A 210 9.24 40.79 14.69
C LEU A 210 8.56 42.11 14.32
N LYS A 211 7.36 42.05 13.73
CA LYS A 211 6.56 43.23 13.38
C LYS A 211 6.15 44.01 14.63
N GLN A 212 5.72 43.31 15.68
CA GLN A 212 5.37 43.94 16.96
C GLN A 212 6.59 44.65 17.58
N HIS A 213 7.78 44.02 17.54
CA HIS A 213 9.01 44.64 18.02
C HIS A 213 9.37 45.90 17.23
N GLN A 214 9.26 45.86 15.90
CA GLN A 214 9.45 47.06 15.06
C GLN A 214 8.48 48.19 15.42
N GLN A 215 7.21 47.87 15.66
CA GLN A 215 6.21 48.85 16.09
C GLN A 215 6.53 49.43 17.47
N GLN A 216 6.92 48.60 18.45
CA GLN A 216 7.33 49.08 19.77
C GLN A 216 8.54 50.02 19.68
N ASN A 217 9.53 49.71 18.84
CA ASN A 217 10.68 50.58 18.62
C ASN A 217 10.27 51.92 17.97
N GLN A 218 9.33 51.92 17.02
CA GLN A 218 8.79 53.14 16.43
C GLN A 218 8.04 53.99 17.47
N ILE A 219 7.22 53.37 18.31
CA ILE A 219 6.51 54.05 19.40
C ILE A 219 7.49 54.67 20.38
N ALA A 220 8.48 53.91 20.85
CA ALA A 220 9.50 54.41 21.78
C ALA A 220 10.27 55.62 21.23
N LEU A 221 10.58 55.61 19.92
CA LEU A 221 11.24 56.74 19.25
C LEU A 221 10.33 57.98 19.20
N LEU A 222 9.05 57.82 18.87
CA LEU A 222 8.08 58.91 18.85
C LEU A 222 7.84 59.50 20.24
N GLU A 223 7.78 58.66 21.27
CA GLU A 223 7.68 59.08 22.68
C GLU A 223 8.90 59.90 23.11
N GLN A 224 10.11 59.50 22.72
CA GLN A 224 11.33 60.29 22.97
C GLN A 224 11.28 61.65 22.28
N GLN A 225 10.80 61.71 21.03
CA GLN A 225 10.65 62.98 20.30
C GLN A 225 9.62 63.90 20.96
N LYS A 226 8.50 63.35 21.44
CA LYS A 226 7.50 64.11 22.20
C LYS A 226 8.11 64.68 23.48
N ASN A 227 8.78 63.85 24.29
CA ASN A 227 9.40 64.30 25.55
C ASN A 227 10.49 65.36 25.32
N THR A 228 11.29 65.26 24.25
CA THR A 228 12.29 66.28 23.91
C THR A 228 11.67 67.58 23.38
N SER A 229 10.57 67.50 22.63
CA SER A 229 9.77 68.66 22.22
C SER A 229 9.09 69.36 23.40
N ASP A 230 8.64 68.59 24.40
CA ASP A 230 8.04 69.12 25.63
C ASP A 230 9.11 69.78 26.53
N ILE A 231 10.34 69.28 26.54
CA ILE A 231 11.49 69.90 27.25
C ILE A 231 11.95 71.19 26.57
N CYS A 232 11.88 71.31 25.24
CA CYS A 232 12.28 72.52 24.50
C CYS A 232 11.27 73.69 24.57
N ASN A 233 10.06 73.46 25.11
CA ASN A 233 9.04 74.50 25.31
C ASN A 233 8.93 75.00 26.76
N ILE A 234 9.92 74.70 27.61
CA ILE A 234 9.99 75.24 28.96
C ILE A 234 10.95 76.45 28.97
N VAL A 235 10.37 77.64 29.06
CA VAL A 235 11.07 78.87 29.48
C VAL A 235 11.70 78.61 30.86
N PRO A 236 12.98 78.94 31.11
CA PRO A 236 13.58 78.73 32.43
C PRO A 236 13.13 79.84 33.39
N SER A 237 12.14 79.56 34.24
CA SER A 237 11.86 80.37 35.42
C SER A 237 12.44 79.69 36.64
N TRP A 238 13.65 80.10 37.02
CA TRP A 238 14.23 79.75 38.31
C TRP A 238 13.42 80.44 39.40
N THR A 239 13.00 79.65 40.41
CA THR A 239 12.88 79.95 41.86
C THR A 239 11.66 79.22 42.43
N LEU A 240 11.87 78.13 43.18
CA LEU A 240 11.73 78.17 44.64
C LEU A 240 12.03 76.80 45.26
N HIS A 241 12.73 76.93 46.37
CA HIS A 241 13.25 75.92 47.26
C HIS A 241 12.11 75.31 48.12
N THR A 242 12.48 74.21 48.77
CA THR A 242 11.91 73.61 50.00
C THR A 242 10.65 72.73 49.91
N ASP A 243 10.85 71.49 50.38
CA ASP A 243 9.97 70.65 51.20
C ASP A 243 9.13 69.56 50.51
N PHE A 244 9.75 68.40 50.30
CA PHE A 244 9.07 67.10 50.51
C PHE A 244 10.06 65.94 50.75
N GLU A 245 10.80 65.98 51.86
CA GLU A 245 11.39 64.77 52.45
C GLU A 245 10.62 64.40 53.72
N GLU A 246 9.59 63.57 53.59
CA GLU A 246 9.07 62.81 54.73
C GLU A 246 8.44 61.48 54.26
N LYS A 247 9.30 60.48 54.05
CA LYS A 247 9.13 59.03 54.34
C LYS A 247 10.03 58.19 53.45
N LEU A 248 11.33 58.28 53.69
CA LEU A 248 12.29 57.21 53.35
C LEU A 248 12.61 56.43 54.62
N THR A 249 11.70 55.55 54.99
CA THR A 249 11.99 54.38 55.82
C THR A 249 11.48 53.17 55.05
N ILE A 250 12.37 52.54 54.29
CA ILE A 250 12.63 51.09 54.34
C ILE A 250 13.96 50.87 53.62
N ARG A 251 14.94 50.53 54.45
CA ARG A 251 16.24 49.95 54.15
C ARG A 251 16.14 48.96 52.99
N ALA A 252 16.84 49.26 51.90
CA ALA A 252 17.15 48.33 50.83
C ALA A 252 18.08 47.23 51.36
N GLN A 253 17.52 46.11 51.79
CA GLN A 253 18.18 44.81 51.83
C GLN A 253 17.11 43.75 51.55
N HIS A 254 17.51 42.70 50.83
CA HIS A 254 16.77 41.47 50.49
C HIS A 254 16.10 41.46 49.09
N SER A 255 16.86 40.81 48.21
CA SER A 255 16.51 39.98 47.06
C SER A 255 15.02 39.79 46.72
N PRO A 256 14.64 39.75 45.43
CA PRO A 256 13.29 39.41 45.00
C PRO A 256 12.85 38.09 45.66
N PRO A 257 11.62 37.98 46.20
CA PRO A 257 11.18 36.73 46.79
C PRO A 257 11.17 35.69 45.68
N HIS A 258 11.87 34.58 45.93
CA HIS A 258 11.77 33.35 45.14
C HIS A 258 10.32 33.19 44.69
N ARG A 259 10.06 33.23 43.38
CA ARG A 259 8.87 32.56 42.86
C ARG A 259 8.97 31.14 43.39
N ARG A 260 8.06 30.76 44.29
CA ARG A 260 7.88 29.36 44.65
C ARG A 260 7.64 28.64 43.32
N SER A 261 8.56 27.76 42.97
CA SER A 261 8.50 27.02 41.72
C SER A 261 7.23 26.19 41.76
N LEU A 262 6.30 26.41 40.83
CA LEU A 262 5.05 25.64 40.71
C LEU A 262 5.29 24.13 40.47
N LEU A 263 6.55 23.73 40.30
CA LEU A 263 7.01 22.36 40.17
C LEU A 263 7.31 21.69 41.53
N ASP A 264 7.20 22.41 42.64
CA ASP A 264 7.51 21.87 43.98
C ASP A 264 6.40 20.96 44.56
N GLU A 265 5.22 20.93 43.93
CA GLU A 265 4.09 20.06 44.32
C GLU A 265 3.90 18.84 43.41
N SER A 266 4.72 18.69 42.36
CA SER A 266 4.67 17.52 41.50
C SER A 266 5.74 16.52 41.93
N LEU A 267 5.31 15.32 42.31
CA LEU A 267 6.19 14.24 42.71
C LEU A 267 6.38 13.27 41.53
N LEU A 268 7.63 12.95 41.23
CA LEU A 268 8.03 11.99 40.21
C LEU A 268 8.57 10.73 40.89
N GLU A 269 8.24 9.57 40.34
CA GLU A 269 8.66 8.28 40.91
C GLU A 269 9.67 7.59 40.01
N CYS A 270 10.66 6.95 40.62
CA CYS A 270 11.53 6.02 39.91
C CYS A 270 10.72 4.77 39.50
N PRO A 271 10.68 4.39 38.21
CA PRO A 271 9.88 3.26 37.75
C PRO A 271 10.37 1.90 38.30
N ASN A 272 11.60 1.81 38.80
CA ASN A 272 12.19 0.55 39.24
C ASN A 272 12.05 0.30 40.76
N CYS A 273 12.25 1.32 41.60
CA CYS A 273 12.20 1.19 43.06
C CYS A 273 11.08 2.02 43.74
N LYS A 274 10.33 2.81 42.96
CA LYS A 274 9.27 3.72 43.43
C LYS A 274 9.71 4.79 44.43
N ALA A 275 11.01 5.10 44.49
CA ALA A 275 11.49 6.23 45.26
C ALA A 275 10.91 7.54 44.69
N VAL A 276 10.39 8.39 45.58
CA VAL A 276 9.63 9.60 45.24
C VAL A 276 10.55 10.82 45.32
N TYR A 277 10.56 11.63 44.28
CA TYR A 277 11.37 12.84 44.17
C TYR A 277 10.51 14.04 43.78
N PRO A 278 10.75 15.23 44.37
CA PRO A 278 10.15 16.46 43.89
C PRO A 278 10.58 16.74 42.44
N ALA A 279 9.66 17.21 41.59
CA ALA A 279 9.97 17.55 40.20
C ALA A 279 10.99 18.71 40.10
N SER A 280 11.10 19.52 41.16
CA SER A 280 12.18 20.52 41.32
C SER A 280 13.59 19.90 41.38
N GLN A 281 13.70 18.61 41.72
CA GLN A 281 14.95 17.83 41.83
C GLN A 281 15.06 16.71 40.77
N HIS A 282 14.48 16.91 39.58
CA HIS A 282 14.51 15.92 38.49
C HIS A 282 15.93 15.41 38.11
N ARG A 283 16.96 16.24 38.27
CA ARG A 283 18.36 15.86 38.00
C ARG A 283 18.87 14.76 38.94
N GLU A 284 18.42 14.75 40.19
CA GLU A 284 18.80 13.75 41.19
C GLU A 284 18.05 12.43 40.95
N LEU A 285 16.78 12.51 40.51
CA LEU A 285 16.02 11.33 40.06
C LEU A 285 16.69 10.64 38.86
N LEU A 286 17.17 11.38 37.86
CA LEU A 286 17.87 10.78 36.71
C LEU A 286 19.16 10.04 37.14
N ALA A 287 19.97 10.66 38.01
CA ALA A 287 21.16 10.01 38.55
C ALA A 287 20.81 8.77 39.39
N HIS A 288 19.69 8.80 40.13
CA HIS A 288 19.17 7.65 40.85
C HIS A 288 18.73 6.53 39.90
N ILE A 289 18.02 6.85 38.81
CA ILE A 289 17.58 5.88 37.80
C ILE A 289 18.79 5.18 37.18
N ASP A 290 19.84 5.91 36.82
CA ASP A 290 21.06 5.33 36.22
C ASP A 290 21.69 4.25 37.13
N TYR A 291 21.73 4.48 38.44
CA TYR A 291 22.17 3.46 39.42
C TYR A 291 21.13 2.35 39.63
N CYS A 292 19.85 2.69 39.63
CA CYS A 292 18.76 1.75 39.90
C CYS A 292 18.47 0.80 38.73
N THR A 293 18.90 1.14 37.50
CA THR A 293 18.82 0.27 36.32
C THR A 293 20.05 -0.62 36.10
N SER A 294 21.09 -0.46 36.92
CA SER A 294 22.25 -1.37 37.00
C SER A 294 21.96 -2.54 37.93
#